data_AF-A0A0Q9ZH71-F1
#
_entry.id   AF-A0A0Q9ZH71-F1
#
_cell.length_a   1.000
_cell.length_b   1.000
_cell.length_c   1.000
_cell.angle_alpha   90.00
_cell.angle_beta   90.00
_cell.angle_gamma   90.00
#
_symmetry.space_group_name_H-M   'P 1'
#
loop_
_entity.id
_entity.type
_entity.pdbx_description
1 polymer ?
#
loop_
_entity_poly.entity_id
_entity_poly.type
_entity_poly.pdbx_seq_one_letter_code
_entity_poly.pdbx_strand_id
1 'polypeptide(L)' 'MIFKLSIKVIFITVEIFLAVYSFALSDSLLIKFLFFAVTAVIIAFSLTRITNKLLPIDKDYISSEEEDED' A
#
# COMPACT_ATOMS: atom_id res chain seq x y z
N MET A 1 -14.80 12.99 -6.84
CA MET A 1 -13.58 12.28 -7.30
C MET A 1 -12.29 13.07 -7.03
N ILE A 2 -12.28 14.41 -7.15
CA ILE A 2 -11.11 15.28 -6.88
C ILE A 2 -10.47 15.04 -5.51
N PHE A 3 -11.25 14.99 -4.43
CA PHE A 3 -10.72 14.89 -3.06
C PHE A 3 -9.88 13.62 -2.82
N LYS A 4 -10.28 12.49 -3.42
CA LYS A 4 -9.54 11.21 -3.36
C LYS A 4 -8.24 11.23 -4.17
N LEU A 5 -8.13 12.12 -5.17
CA LEU A 5 -6.92 12.31 -5.96
C LEU A 5 -5.97 13.27 -5.23
N SER A 6 -6.49 14.37 -4.68
CA SER A 6 -5.71 15.37 -3.94
C SER A 6 -4.95 14.75 -2.76
N ILE A 7 -5.60 13.88 -1.97
CA ILE A 7 -4.94 13.25 -0.83
C ILE A 7 -3.76 12.36 -1.25
N LYS A 8 -3.86 11.68 -2.40
CA LYS A 8 -2.77 10.85 -2.93
C LYS A 8 -1.59 11.69 -3.37
N VAL A 9 -1.86 12.81 -4.05
CA VAL A 9 -0.82 13.74 -4.50
C VAL A 9 -0.08 14.32 -3.30
N ILE A 10 -0.80 14.75 -2.25
CA ILE A 10 -0.20 15.28 -1.02
C ILE A 10 0.71 14.24 -0.36
N PHE A 11 0.26 12.99 -0.25
CA PHE A 11 1.07 11.91 0.34
C PHE A 11 2.38 11.69 -0.42
N ILE A 12 2.33 11.69 -1.75
CA ILE A 12 3.53 11.51 -2.60
C ILE A 12 4.46 12.72 -2.47
N THR A 13 3.91 13.94 -2.44
CA THR A 13 4.70 15.16 -2.25
C THR A 13 5.41 15.13 -0.91
N VAL A 14 4.70 14.83 0.18
CA VAL A 14 5.28 14.68 1.53
C VAL A 14 6.38 13.63 1.52
N GLU A 15 6.15 12.47 0.91
CA GLU A 15 7.15 11.40 0.82
C GLU A 15 8.43 11.86 0.13
N ILE A 16 8.34 12.58 -0.98
CA ILE A 16 9.53 13.09 -1.71
C ILE A 16 10.31 14.07 -0.84
N PHE A 17 9.62 15.02 -0.18
CA PHE A 17 10.28 15.95 0.72
C PHE A 17 10.94 15.24 1.90
N LEU A 18 10.26 14.26 2.49
CA LEU A 18 10.75 13.52 3.62
C LEU A 18 11.93 12.61 3.24
N ALA A 19 11.92 12.03 2.03
CA ALA A 19 13.03 11.28 1.48
C ALA A 19 14.28 12.15 1.33
N VAL A 20 14.15 13.32 0.69
CA VAL A 20 15.27 14.25 0.51
C VAL A 20 15.79 14.72 1.87
N TYR A 21 14.89 15.10 2.78
CA TYR A 21 15.28 15.58 4.10
C TYR A 21 15.95 14.49 4.95
N SER A 22 15.45 13.25 4.89
CA SER A 22 15.98 12.11 5.62
C SER A 22 17.31 11.59 5.08
N PHE A 23 17.53 11.61 3.77
CA PHE A 23 18.74 11.06 3.17
C PHE A 23 19.86 12.09 2.99
N ALA A 24 19.51 13.33 2.61
CA ALA A 24 20.51 14.33 2.23
C ALA A 24 20.76 15.39 3.31
N LEU A 25 19.80 15.64 4.20
CA LEU A 25 19.83 16.82 5.08
C LEU A 25 19.82 16.51 6.58
N SER A 26 19.46 15.30 7.00
CA SER A 26 19.30 14.99 8.42
C SER A 26 19.75 13.58 8.80
N ASP A 27 20.58 13.51 9.84
CA ASP A 27 20.93 12.25 10.51
C ASP A 27 20.06 11.95 11.73
N SER A 28 19.00 12.73 11.97
CA SER A 28 18.08 12.51 13.07
C SER A 28 17.37 11.15 12.93
N LEU A 29 17.46 10.34 13.98
CA LEU A 29 16.77 9.05 14.06
C LEU A 29 15.26 9.20 13.86
N LEU A 30 14.67 10.26 14.43
CA LEU A 30 13.24 10.55 14.31
C LEU A 30 12.84 10.78 12.85
N ILE A 31 13.63 11.54 12.10
CA ILE A 31 13.35 11.84 10.69
C ILE A 31 13.45 10.57 9.83
N LYS A 32 14.49 9.75 10.06
CA LYS A 32 14.65 8.47 9.36
C LYS A 32 13.50 7.51 9.67
N PHE A 33 13.05 7.48 10.93
CA PHE A 33 11.89 6.70 11.35
C PHE A 33 10.59 7.20 10.72
N LEU A 34 10.39 8.52 10.66
CA LEU A 34 9.20 9.12 10.06
C LEU A 34 9.15 8.84 8.55
N PHE A 35 10.29 8.98 7.86
CA PHE A 35 10.41 8.59 6.47
C PHE A 35 10.05 7.11 6.29
N PHE A 36 10.69 6.21 7.04
CA PHE A 36 10.39 4.78 6.99
C PHE A 36 8.90 4.46 7.21
N ALA A 37 8.26 5.09 8.20
CA ALA A 37 6.86 4.84 8.51
C ALA A 37 5.93 5.26 7.36
N VAL A 38 6.16 6.42 6.74
CA VAL A 38 5.36 6.89 5.60
C VAL A 38 5.60 6.00 4.39
N THR A 39 6.85 5.64 4.09
CA THR A 39 7.18 4.69 3.03
C THR A 39 6.47 3.34 3.24
N ALA A 40 6.53 2.80 4.46
CA ALA A 40 5.90 1.51 4.79
C ALA A 40 4.39 1.52 4.54
N VAL A 41 3.70 2.61 4.88
CA VAL A 41 2.27 2.78 4.58
C VAL A 41 2.03 2.77 3.07
N ILE A 42 2.80 3.52 2.28
CA ILE A 42 2.65 3.57 0.83
C ILE A 42 2.86 2.20 0.20
N ILE A 43 3.90 1.48 0.63
CA ILE A 43 4.20 0.13 0.15
C ILE A 43 3.11 -0.85 0.56
N ALA A 44 2.64 -0.82 1.80
CA ALA A 44 1.55 -1.70 2.26
C ALA A 44 0.29 -1.52 1.41
N PHE A 45 -0.16 -0.28 1.20
CA PHE A 45 -1.32 0.00 0.34
C PHE A 45 -1.10 -0.43 -1.11
N SER A 46 0.10 -0.20 -1.65
CA SER A 46 0.44 -0.61 -3.01
C SER A 46 0.44 -2.13 -3.14
N LEU A 47 1.05 -2.82 -2.17
CA LEU A 47 1.14 -4.27 -2.13
C LEU A 47 -0.24 -4.89 -1.97
N THR A 48 -1.07 -4.45 -1.03
CA THR A 48 -2.46 -4.95 -0.90
C THR A 48 -3.24 -4.82 -2.21
N ARG A 49 -3.07 -3.70 -2.92
CA ARG A 49 -3.74 -3.49 -4.21
C ARG A 49 -3.20 -4.38 -5.32
N ILE A 50 -1.88 -4.58 -5.36
CA ILE A 50 -1.21 -5.46 -6.33
C ILE A 50 -1.61 -6.91 -6.05
N THR A 51 -1.53 -7.35 -4.80
CA THR A 51 -1.89 -8.70 -4.36
C THR A 51 -3.36 -9.01 -4.65
N ASN A 52 -4.30 -8.12 -4.34
CA ASN A 52 -5.73 -8.31 -4.69
C ASN A 52 -6.00 -8.35 -6.20
N LYS A 53 -5.07 -7.86 -7.03
CA LYS A 53 -5.17 -7.89 -8.50
C LYS A 53 -4.44 -9.09 -9.10
N LEU A 54 -3.35 -9.54 -8.48
CA LEU A 54 -2.48 -10.61 -8.96
C LEU A 54 -2.87 -11.99 -8.43
N LEU A 55 -3.32 -12.08 -7.19
CA LEU A 55 -4.03 -13.25 -6.71
C LEU A 55 -5.49 -13.04 -7.12
N PRO A 56 -5.99 -13.67 -8.20
CA PRO A 56 -7.41 -13.90 -8.25
C PRO A 56 -7.73 -14.63 -6.94
N ILE A 57 -8.64 -14.05 -6.16
CA ILE A 57 -9.46 -14.84 -5.26
C ILE A 57 -10.24 -15.73 -6.23
N ASP A 58 -9.62 -16.78 -6.73
CA ASP A 58 -10.35 -17.87 -7.35
C ASP A 58 -11.24 -18.36 -6.23
N LYS A 59 -12.50 -17.96 -6.35
CA LYS A 59 -13.66 -18.48 -5.64
C LYS A 59 -13.92 -19.95 -6.01
N ASP A 60 -12.88 -20.67 -6.40
CA ASP A 60 -12.92 -22.02 -6.93
C ASP A 60 -11.94 -22.90 -6.13
N TYR A 61 -11.99 -22.81 -4.79
CA TYR A 61 -11.82 -24.02 -4.01
C TYR A 61 -13.06 -24.88 -4.28
N ILE A 62 -12.98 -25.64 -5.37
CA ILE A 62 -13.87 -26.75 -5.67
C ILE A 62 -13.77 -27.73 -4.51
N SER A 63 -14.72 -27.68 -3.59
CA SER A 63 -15.43 -28.88 -3.16
C SER A 63 -16.87 -28.70 -3.59
N SER A 64 -17.12 -28.88 -4.89
CA SER A 64 -18.40 -29.42 -5.32
C SER A 64 -18.47 -30.87 -4.80
N GLU A 65 -18.66 -31.04 -3.50
CA GLU A 65 -19.28 -32.24 -2.95
C GLU A 65 -20.78 -32.07 -3.22
N GLU A 66 -21.14 -32.50 -4.43
CA GLU A 66 -22.35 -33.26 -4.75
C GLU A 66 -23.65 -32.78 -4.07
N GLU A 67 -24.33 -31.84 -4.73
CA GLU A 67 -25.79 -31.86 -4.78
C GLU A 67 -26.20 -32.93 -5.81
N ASP A 68 -26.58 -34.12 -5.32
CA ASP A 68 -27.42 -35.18 -5.94
C ASP A 68 -27.78 -36.09 -4.73
N GLU A 69 -29.00 -36.40 -4.29
CA GLU A 69 -30.31 -36.58 -4.91
C GLU A 69 -31.41 -36.35 -3.83
N ASP A 70 -32.53 -35.71 -4.19
CA ASP A 70 -33.87 -35.86 -3.56
C ASP A 70 -34.93 -35.91 -4.66
#